data_AF-A0AAW8Q559-F1
#
_entry.id   AF-A0AAW8Q559-F1
#
_cell.length_a   1.000
_cell.length_b   1.000
_cell.length_c   1.000
_cell.angle_alpha   90.00
_cell.angle_beta   90.00
_cell.angle_gamma   90.00
#
_symmetry.space_group_name_H-M   'P 1'
#
loop_
_entity.id
_entity.type
_entity.pdbx_description
1 polymer ?
#
loop_
_entity_poly.entity_id
_entity_poly.type
_entity_poly.pdbx_seq_one_letter_code
_entity_poly.pdbx_strand_id
1 'polypeptide(L)'
;MFDANAGYIEIGRKFFAEVHAIDDQLAQAGIREGDIVLCEHVAKSEVSERFNTLTKIWRKKDSTPVEWVWDFDSDSWASLVYSGRPDGDGFIDEHWSRMALDFLGGEWEEKQEV
;
A
#
# COMPACT_ATOMS: atom_id res chain seq x y z
N MET A 1 2.17 -9.68 2.75
CA MET A 1 3.45 -9.39 2.07
C MET A 1 3.24 -8.42 0.91
N PHE A 2 4.21 -7.55 0.67
CA PHE A 2 4.27 -6.71 -0.53
C PHE A 2 5.11 -7.38 -1.63
N ASP A 3 4.81 -7.09 -2.90
CA ASP A 3 5.71 -7.43 -4.00
C ASP A 3 7.07 -6.71 -3.85
N ALA A 4 8.04 -7.05 -4.70
CA ALA A 4 9.38 -6.45 -4.59
C ALA A 4 9.34 -4.93 -4.76
N ASN A 5 8.54 -4.41 -5.70
CA ASN A 5 8.51 -2.97 -5.98
C ASN A 5 7.96 -2.16 -4.79
N ALA A 6 6.87 -2.62 -4.17
CA ALA A 6 6.35 -1.98 -2.96
C ALA A 6 7.28 -2.22 -1.76
N GLY A 7 7.83 -3.43 -1.63
CA GLY A 7 8.70 -3.81 -0.52
C GLY A 7 9.89 -2.89 -0.29
N TYR A 8 10.47 -2.31 -1.35
CA TYR A 8 11.63 -1.42 -1.27
C TYR A 8 11.29 0.07 -1.12
N ILE A 9 10.01 0.44 -1.04
CA ILE A 9 9.65 1.84 -0.86
C ILE A 9 10.17 2.31 0.50
N GLU A 10 10.76 3.51 0.50
CA GLU A 10 11.32 4.14 1.71
C GLU A 10 10.21 4.40 2.73
N ILE A 11 10.57 4.31 4.01
CA ILE A 11 9.68 4.68 5.11
C ILE A 11 9.22 6.14 4.95
N GLY A 12 7.93 6.39 5.20
CA GLY A 12 7.31 7.71 5.06
C GLY A 12 6.90 8.09 3.64
N ARG A 13 7.28 7.32 2.61
CA ARG A 13 6.79 7.55 1.25
C ARG A 13 5.46 6.82 1.03
N LYS A 14 4.51 7.54 0.45
CA LYS A 14 3.21 7.02 0.05
C LYS A 14 3.24 6.36 -1.32
N PHE A 15 2.47 5.30 -1.47
CA PHE A 15 2.32 4.57 -2.73
C PHE A 15 1.00 3.80 -2.76
N PHE A 16 0.53 3.48 -3.97
CA PHE A 16 -0.64 2.63 -4.16
C PHE A 16 -0.24 1.16 -4.30
N ALA A 17 -1.10 0.30 -3.77
CA ALA A 17 -1.04 -1.13 -4.02
C ALA A 17 -2.44 -1.70 -4.29
N GLU A 18 -2.51 -2.65 -5.22
CA GLU A 18 -3.69 -3.50 -5.40
C GLU A 18 -3.60 -4.72 -4.47
N VAL A 19 -4.72 -5.08 -3.86
CA VAL A 19 -4.82 -6.22 -2.95
C VAL A 19 -5.14 -7.49 -3.74
N HIS A 20 -4.24 -8.47 -3.74
CA HIS A 20 -4.36 -9.74 -4.46
C HIS A 20 -4.70 -10.92 -3.55
N ALA A 21 -4.43 -10.80 -2.26
CA ALA A 21 -4.86 -11.73 -1.22
C ALA A 21 -4.95 -10.97 0.12
N ILE A 22 -5.87 -11.40 0.98
CA ILE A 22 -6.12 -10.77 2.28
C ILE A 22 -5.80 -11.70 3.45
N ASP A 23 -5.26 -11.11 4.52
CA ASP A 23 -5.19 -11.75 5.83
C ASP A 23 -6.34 -11.26 6.71
N ASP A 24 -6.42 -11.78 7.94
CA ASP A 24 -7.48 -11.46 8.89
C ASP A 24 -7.47 -9.97 9.31
N GLN A 25 -6.30 -9.33 9.39
CA GLN A 25 -6.20 -7.91 9.76
C GLN A 25 -6.82 -7.03 8.68
N LEU A 26 -6.48 -7.28 7.41
CA LEU A 26 -7.03 -6.56 6.27
C LEU A 26 -8.53 -6.82 6.11
N ALA A 27 -8.97 -8.06 6.30
CA ALA A 27 -10.38 -8.43 6.26
C ALA A 27 -11.18 -7.69 7.35
N GLN A 28 -10.67 -7.63 8.59
CA GLN A 28 -11.29 -6.89 9.69
C GLN A 28 -11.30 -5.38 9.45
N ALA A 29 -10.29 -4.84 8.77
CA ALA A 29 -10.26 -3.46 8.31
C ALA A 29 -11.25 -3.17 7.16
N GLY A 30 -11.92 -4.20 6.63
CA GLY A 30 -12.88 -4.11 5.53
C GLY A 30 -12.25 -3.93 4.17
N ILE A 31 -10.97 -4.29 4.02
CA ILE A 31 -10.24 -4.33 2.75
C ILE A 31 -10.54 -5.67 2.07
N ARG A 32 -10.65 -5.66 0.75
CA ARG A 32 -10.98 -6.82 -0.06
C ARG A 32 -9.97 -7.00 -1.20
N GLU A 33 -9.90 -8.22 -1.72
CA GLU A 33 -9.19 -8.49 -2.97
C GLU A 33 -9.76 -7.62 -4.11
N GLY A 34 -8.88 -7.08 -4.93
CA GLY A 34 -9.18 -6.12 -6.00
C GLY A 34 -9.29 -4.66 -5.53
N ASP A 35 -9.25 -4.37 -4.22
CA ASP A 35 -9.21 -2.98 -3.75
C ASP A 35 -7.85 -2.36 -4.11
N ILE A 36 -7.87 -1.07 -4.49
CA ILE A 36 -6.67 -0.23 -4.47
C ILE A 36 -6.61 0.51 -3.13
N VAL A 37 -5.44 0.48 -2.50
CA VAL A 37 -5.21 1.13 -1.20
C VAL A 37 -3.97 2.00 -1.28
N LEU A 38 -3.99 3.10 -0.53
CA LEU A 38 -2.82 3.95 -0.34
C LEU A 38 -2.07 3.45 0.89
N CYS A 39 -0.77 3.28 0.76
CA CYS A 39 0.10 2.68 1.76
C CYS A 39 1.25 3.63 2.12
N GLU A 40 1.73 3.54 3.36
CA GLU A 40 2.97 4.20 3.81
C GLU A 40 3.67 3.27 4.79
N HIS A 41 4.89 2.87 4.47
CA HIS A 41 5.69 2.07 5.40
C HIS A 41 6.14 2.93 6.58
N VAL A 42 6.01 2.39 7.79
CA VAL A 42 6.38 3.06 9.04
C VAL A 42 7.60 2.41 9.66
N ALA A 43 7.70 1.08 9.56
CA ALA A 43 8.83 0.32 10.07
C ALA A 43 9.19 -0.85 9.14
N LYS A 44 10.48 -1.16 9.10
CA LYS A 44 11.07 -2.28 8.38
C LYS A 44 11.86 -3.16 9.35
N SER A 45 12.03 -4.42 8.99
CA SER A 45 12.88 -5.37 9.73
C SER A 45 14.34 -4.95 9.63
N GLU A 46 15.10 -5.13 10.71
CA GLU A 46 16.56 -4.97 10.71
C GLU A 46 17.28 -6.01 9.85
N VAL A 47 16.60 -7.13 9.54
CA VAL A 47 17.19 -8.25 8.78
C VAL A 47 17.10 -8.00 7.28
N SER A 48 16.09 -7.27 6.81
CA SER A 48 15.91 -6.96 5.40
C SER A 48 15.02 -5.74 5.19
N GLU A 49 15.49 -4.80 4.37
CA GLU A 49 14.73 -3.62 3.95
C GLU A 49 13.47 -3.95 3.14
N ARG A 50 13.39 -5.16 2.59
CA ARG A 50 12.19 -5.64 1.88
C ARG A 50 11.05 -6.00 2.82
N PHE A 51 11.35 -6.29 4.09
CA PHE A 51 10.34 -6.73 5.05
C PHE A 51 9.82 -5.56 5.86
N ASN A 52 8.65 -5.07 5.46
CA ASN A 52 7.91 -4.04 6.18
C ASN A 52 7.17 -4.66 7.36
N THR A 53 7.55 -4.28 8.58
CA THR A 53 6.95 -4.79 9.82
C THR A 53 5.71 -4.01 10.22
N LEU A 54 5.62 -2.74 9.84
CA LEU A 54 4.45 -1.89 10.06
C LEU A 54 4.18 -1.00 8.84
N THR A 55 2.94 -1.02 8.36
CA THR A 55 2.47 -0.18 7.25
C THR A 55 1.14 0.45 7.62
N LYS A 56 0.99 1.75 7.35
CA LYS A 56 -0.31 2.43 7.37
C LYS A 56 -1.02 2.22 6.05
N ILE A 57 -2.30 1.88 6.11
CA ILE A 57 -3.14 1.66 4.93
C ILE A 57 -4.37 2.56 5.01
N TRP A 58 -4.53 3.42 4.01
CA TRP A 58 -5.71 4.24 3.81
C TRP A 58 -6.64 3.58 2.79
N ARG A 59 -7.90 3.46 3.17
CA ARG A 59 -8.97 2.98 2.28
C ARG A 59 -9.62 4.11 1.47
N LYS A 60 -9.42 5.36 1.91
CA LYS A 60 -9.87 6.60 1.26
C LYS A 60 -8.87 7.72 1.58
N LYS A 61 -8.73 8.71 0.70
CA LYS A 61 -7.79 9.84 0.82
C LYS A 61 -7.72 10.47 2.22
N ASP A 62 -8.88 10.75 2.81
CA ASP A 62 -8.98 11.49 4.08
C ASP A 62 -9.44 10.62 5.27
N SER A 63 -9.34 9.28 5.14
CA SER A 63 -9.67 8.38 6.25
C SER A 63 -8.52 8.28 7.26
N THR A 64 -8.85 7.95 8.51
CA THR A 64 -7.83 7.43 9.44
C THR A 64 -7.25 6.12 8.88
N PRO A 65 -5.93 5.98 8.77
CA PRO A 65 -5.33 4.74 8.29
C PRO A 65 -5.53 3.61 9.31
N VAL A 66 -5.59 2.39 8.80
CA VAL A 66 -5.38 1.20 9.63
C VAL A 66 -3.90 0.88 9.68
N GLU A 67 -3.43 0.41 10.83
CA GLU A 67 -2.08 -0.13 10.98
C GLU A 67 -2.10 -1.62 10.65
N TRP A 68 -1.33 -2.00 9.64
CA TRP A 68 -1.14 -3.39 9.27
C TRP A 68 0.24 -3.83 9.75
N VAL A 69 0.25 -4.77 10.69
CA VAL A 69 1.46 -5.33 11.29
C VAL A 69 1.74 -6.67 10.63
N TRP A 70 2.90 -6.79 10.00
CA TRP A 70 3.30 -8.06 9.41
C TRP A 70 3.75 -9.03 10.50
N ASP A 71 3.05 -10.15 10.60
CA ASP A 71 3.40 -11.28 11.47
C ASP A 71 4.06 -12.39 10.64
N PHE A 72 5.32 -12.68 10.94
CA PHE A 72 6.10 -13.72 10.23
C PHE A 72 5.66 -15.14 10.59
N ASP A 73 5.02 -15.32 11.75
CA ASP A 73 4.64 -16.63 12.28
C ASP A 73 3.15 -16.95 12.01
N SER A 74 2.43 -16.05 11.33
CA SER A 74 1.01 -16.22 10.99
C SER A 74 0.81 -17.17 9.81
N ASP A 75 -0.12 -18.12 9.97
CA ASP A 75 -0.60 -19.00 8.89
C ASP A 75 -1.50 -18.24 7.88
N SER A 76 -2.02 -17.07 8.25
CA SER A 76 -2.79 -16.16 7.39
C SER A 76 -1.84 -15.22 6.65
N TRP A 77 -2.02 -15.07 5.33
CA TRP A 77 -1.14 -14.28 4.48
C TRP A 77 -1.92 -13.35 3.56
N ALA A 78 -1.38 -12.16 3.35
CA ALA A 78 -1.86 -11.20 2.36
C ALA A 78 -0.84 -11.02 1.23
N SER A 79 -1.29 -10.54 0.07
CA SER A 79 -0.43 -10.16 -1.06
C SER A 79 -0.89 -8.82 -1.61
N LEU A 80 -0.02 -7.82 -1.55
CA LEU A 80 -0.27 -6.48 -2.07
C LEU A 80 0.77 -6.15 -3.14
N VAL A 81 0.30 -5.77 -4.32
CA VAL A 81 1.13 -5.52 -5.49
C VAL A 81 1.22 -4.03 -5.72
N TYR A 82 2.45 -3.49 -5.80
CA TYR A 82 2.69 -2.10 -6.15
C TYR A 82 1.96 -1.71 -7.43
N SER A 83 1.22 -0.60 -7.36
CA SER A 83 0.41 -0.13 -8.48
C SER A 83 0.69 1.31 -8.91
N GLY A 84 1.43 2.11 -8.13
CA GLY A 84 1.91 3.44 -8.54
C GLY A 84 2.12 4.39 -7.36
N ARG A 85 2.29 5.68 -7.65
CA ARG A 85 2.47 6.74 -6.64
C ARG A 85 1.35 7.79 -6.70
N PRO A 86 1.08 8.49 -5.57
CA PRO A 86 -0.01 9.46 -5.53
C PRO A 86 0.26 10.75 -6.32
N ASP A 87 1.47 10.95 -6.83
CA ASP A 87 1.86 12.05 -7.71
C ASP A 87 1.63 11.76 -9.21
N GLY A 88 1.05 10.59 -9.53
CA GLY A 88 0.80 10.16 -10.90
C GLY A 88 1.95 9.38 -11.56
N ASP A 89 3.09 9.19 -10.88
CA ASP A 89 4.23 8.47 -11.42
C ASP A 89 4.21 6.97 -11.09
N GLY A 90 4.98 6.18 -11.85
CA GLY A 90 5.29 4.79 -11.51
C GLY A 90 4.17 3.76 -11.76
N PHE A 91 3.09 4.16 -12.44
CA PHE A 91 2.06 3.22 -12.91
C PHE A 91 2.53 2.45 -14.13
N ILE A 92 2.29 1.13 -14.16
CA ILE A 92 2.61 0.27 -15.32
C ILE A 92 1.41 0.07 -16.26
N ASP A 93 0.20 0.38 -15.80
CA ASP A 93 -1.06 0.24 -16.54
C ASP A 93 -2.00 1.42 -16.20
N GLU A 94 -2.74 1.87 -17.21
CA GLU A 94 -3.81 2.87 -17.09
C GLU A 94 -4.95 2.45 -16.16
N HIS A 95 -5.20 1.14 -16.03
CA HIS A 95 -6.22 0.63 -15.13
C HIS A 95 -5.95 1.07 -13.67
N TRP A 96 -4.73 0.82 -13.19
CA TRP A 96 -4.33 1.19 -11.85
C TRP A 96 -4.20 2.70 -11.66
N SER A 97 -3.72 3.43 -12.67
CA SER A 97 -3.67 4.89 -12.59
C SER A 97 -5.05 5.50 -12.47
N ARG A 98 -6.05 4.98 -13.17
CA ARG A 98 -7.44 5.43 -13.04
C ARG A 98 -8.00 5.14 -11.65
N MET A 99 -7.82 3.92 -11.14
CA MET A 99 -8.29 3.56 -9.80
C MET A 99 -7.66 4.43 -8.71
N ALA A 100 -6.35 4.72 -8.83
CA ALA A 100 -5.63 5.59 -7.91
C ALA A 100 -6.12 7.05 -7.99
N LEU A 101 -6.36 7.56 -9.20
CA LEU A 101 -6.90 8.90 -9.40
C LEU A 101 -8.30 9.04 -8.80
N ASP A 102 -9.16 8.02 -9.01
CA ASP A 102 -10.50 7.96 -8.42
C ASP A 102 -10.42 7.92 -6.88
N PHE A 103 -9.48 7.16 -6.32
CA PHE A 103 -9.20 7.13 -4.87
C PHE A 103 -8.85 8.52 -4.34
N LEU A 104 -8.08 9.31 -5.09
CA LEU A 104 -7.65 10.66 -4.71
C LEU A 104 -8.71 11.75 -4.98
N GLY A 105 -9.87 11.38 -5.55
CA GLY A 105 -10.94 12.33 -5.88
C GLY A 105 -10.72 13.10 -7.19
N GLY A 106 -9.91 12.57 -8.11
CA GLY A 106 -9.72 13.14 -9.45
C GLY A 106 -8.49 14.02 -9.63
N GLU A 107 -7.66 14.20 -8.59
CA GLU A 107 -6.47 15.06 -8.63
C GLU A 107 -5.28 14.36 -8.00
N TRP A 108 -4.13 14.40 -8.69
CA TRP A 108 -2.85 13.89 -8.18
C TRP A 108 -2.29 14.79 -7.08
N GLU A 109 -1.55 14.20 -6.15
CA GLU A 109 -0.81 14.95 -5.13
C GLU A 109 0.37 15.69 -5.76
N GLU A 110 0.77 16.82 -5.18
CA GLU A 110 1.99 17.51 -5.60
C GLU A 110 3.21 16.63 -5.33
N LYS A 111 4.18 16.65 -6.25
CA LYS A 111 5.45 15.93 -6.06
C LYS A 111 6.14 16.45 -4.81
N GLN A 112 6.35 15.56 -3.84
CA GLN A 112 7.16 15.89 -2.68
C GLN A 112 8.63 15.85 -3.09
N GLU A 113 9.25 17.03 -3.23
CA GLU A 113 10.70 17.14 -3.32
C GLU A 113 11.31 16.72 -1.98
N VAL A 114 12.26 15.78 -2.02
CA VAL A 114 12.99 15.27 -0.85
C VAL A 114 14.31 16.01 -0.71
#